data_AF-A0A349X107-F1
#
_entry.id   AF-A0A349X107-F1
#
_cell.length_a   1.000
_cell.length_b   1.000
_cell.length_c   1.000
_cell.angle_alpha   90.00
_cell.angle_beta   90.00
_cell.angle_gamma   90.00
#
_symmetry.space_group_name_H-M   'P 1'
#
loop_
_entity.id
_entity.type
_entity.pdbx_description
1 polymer ?
#
loop_
_entity_poly.entity_id
_entity_poly.type
_entity_poly.pdbx_seq_one_letter_code
_entity_poly.pdbx_strand_id
1 'polypeptide(L)'
;MTDKTTETEYIPPQSSLSSDERFFATIGYLGILCLVPLLLKKNSPFAQHHGKQGLVILVVWLGLWVGMIVPILGQIVWSLGSLALMILIILGMVNAFQGKMWDMPILGKYAKNLKL
;
A
#
# COMPACT_ATOMS: atom_id res chain seq x y z
N MET A 1 -16.54 -19.74 24.32
CA MET A 1 -16.59 -19.24 22.92
C MET A 1 -16.65 -17.72 22.98
N THR A 2 -15.53 -17.01 22.83
CA THR A 2 -15.54 -15.54 22.73
C THR A 2 -15.80 -15.16 21.29
N ASP A 3 -17.00 -14.65 21.06
CA ASP A 3 -17.43 -13.92 19.87
C ASP A 3 -16.44 -12.78 19.62
N LYS A 4 -15.55 -12.95 18.63
CA LYS A 4 -14.78 -11.84 18.07
C LYS A 4 -15.64 -11.21 16.99
N THR A 5 -16.53 -10.33 17.43
CA THR A 5 -17.22 -9.38 16.58
C THR A 5 -16.18 -8.77 15.65
N THR A 6 -16.36 -8.98 14.35
CA THR A 6 -15.70 -8.21 13.32
C THR A 6 -16.07 -6.75 13.52
N GLU A 7 -15.23 -5.99 14.23
CA GLU A 7 -15.26 -4.53 14.15
C GLU A 7 -15.11 -4.20 12.67
N THR A 8 -16.21 -3.79 12.05
CA THR A 8 -16.17 -3.14 10.75
C THR A 8 -15.28 -1.92 10.94
N GLU A 9 -14.06 -1.97 10.40
CA GLU A 9 -13.12 -0.86 10.42
C GLU A 9 -13.86 0.41 9.97
N TYR A 10 -13.97 1.40 10.87
CA TYR A 10 -14.69 2.64 10.56
C TYR A 10 -13.96 3.36 9.43
N ILE A 11 -14.55 3.39 8.25
CA ILE A 11 -14.01 4.13 7.11
C ILE A 11 -14.70 5.50 7.09
N PRO A 12 -13.98 6.61 7.36
CA PRO A 12 -14.58 7.93 7.27
C PRO A 12 -15.02 8.21 5.82
N PRO A 13 -16.17 8.89 5.61
CA PRO A 13 -16.56 9.33 4.28
C PRO A 13 -15.49 10.27 3.68
N GLN A 14 -15.32 10.24 2.36
CA GLN A 14 -14.24 10.99 1.69
C GLN A 14 -14.26 12.49 2.01
N SER A 15 -15.45 13.06 2.22
CA SER A 15 -15.64 14.48 2.55
C SER A 15 -15.13 14.88 3.95
N SER A 16 -14.88 13.93 4.85
CA SER A 16 -14.37 14.20 6.20
C SER A 16 -12.86 13.97 6.35
N LEU A 17 -12.17 13.49 5.31
CA LEU A 17 -10.72 13.28 5.36
C LEU A 17 -9.96 14.60 5.31
N SER A 18 -9.02 14.77 6.25
CA SER A 18 -8.14 15.94 6.26
C SER A 18 -7.12 15.91 5.10
N SER A 19 -6.65 17.09 4.68
CA SER A 19 -5.55 17.20 3.71
C SER A 19 -4.29 16.47 4.19
N ASP A 20 -4.02 16.50 5.49
CA ASP A 20 -2.91 15.80 6.11
C ASP A 20 -3.03 14.29 5.92
N GLU A 21 -4.18 13.68 6.23
CA GLU A 21 -4.38 12.24 6.04
C GLU A 21 -4.16 11.80 4.59
N ARG A 22 -4.67 12.58 3.63
CA ARG A 22 -4.45 12.37 2.20
C ARG A 22 -2.97 12.46 1.84
N PHE A 23 -2.26 13.44 2.39
CA PHE A 23 -0.83 13.60 2.18
C PHE A 23 -0.04 12.39 2.70
N PHE A 24 -0.26 11.99 3.96
CA PHE A 24 0.43 10.85 4.57
C PHE A 24 0.13 9.53 3.86
N ALA A 25 -1.12 9.31 3.45
CA ALA A 25 -1.51 8.15 2.64
C ALA A 25 -0.79 8.13 1.28
N THR A 26 -0.70 9.29 0.62
CA THR A 26 -0.08 9.43 -0.72
C THR A 26 1.42 9.14 -0.68
N ILE A 27 2.16 9.75 0.26
CA ILE A 27 3.60 9.48 0.40
C ILE A 27 3.89 8.04 0.83
N GLY A 28 2.89 7.34 1.37
CA GLY A 28 2.97 5.94 1.75
C GLY A 28 3.31 5.00 0.59
N TYR A 29 3.15 5.43 -0.66
CA TYR A 29 3.54 4.64 -1.83
C TYR A 29 4.99 4.85 -2.28
N LEU A 30 5.73 5.80 -1.66
CA LEU A 30 7.10 6.13 -2.03
C LEU A 30 8.11 5.24 -1.28
N GLY A 31 8.14 3.95 -1.64
CA GLY A 31 9.12 3.00 -1.10
C GLY A 31 9.08 2.93 0.42
N ILE A 32 10.22 3.18 1.08
CA ILE A 32 10.35 3.11 2.54
C ILE A 32 9.46 4.11 3.30
N LEU A 33 9.01 5.19 2.62
CA LEU A 33 8.08 6.15 3.22
C LEU A 33 6.71 5.54 3.53
N CYS A 34 6.41 4.31 3.07
CA CYS A 34 5.26 3.53 3.52
C CYS A 34 5.18 3.40 5.05
N LEU A 35 6.31 3.44 5.75
CA LEU A 35 6.36 3.40 7.21
C LEU A 35 5.83 4.67 7.86
N VAL A 36 5.83 5.82 7.17
CA VAL A 36 5.39 7.10 7.74
C VAL A 36 3.90 7.07 8.10
N PRO A 37 2.94 6.77 7.19
CA PRO A 37 1.54 6.62 7.58
C PRO A 37 1.33 5.48 8.59
N LEU A 38 2.06 4.36 8.45
CA LEU A 38 1.92 3.20 9.35
C LEU A 38 2.31 3.51 10.81
N LEU A 39 3.35 4.32 11.00
CA LEU A 39 3.88 4.63 12.33
C LEU A 39 3.28 5.91 12.93
N LEU A 40 3.00 6.93 12.10
CA LEU A 40 2.55 8.25 12.57
C LEU A 40 1.03 8.46 12.48
N LYS A 41 0.31 7.71 11.64
CA LYS A 41 -1.14 7.85 11.45
C LYS A 41 -1.90 6.59 11.87
N LYS A 42 -1.53 6.04 13.03
CA LYS A 42 -2.10 4.78 13.56
C LYS A 42 -3.61 4.78 13.74
N ASN A 43 -4.18 5.93 14.04
CA ASN A 43 -5.62 6.12 14.28
C ASN A 43 -6.40 6.49 13.00
N SER A 44 -5.74 6.52 11.84
CA SER A 44 -6.38 6.81 10.56
C SER A 44 -6.47 5.51 9.75
N PRO A 45 -7.65 4.86 9.69
CA PRO A 45 -7.88 3.69 8.86
C PRO A 45 -7.51 3.94 7.39
N PHE A 46 -7.79 5.16 6.90
CA PHE A 46 -7.43 5.57 5.54
C PHE A 46 -5.92 5.58 5.30
N ALA A 47 -5.14 6.25 6.16
CA ALA A 47 -3.70 6.29 6.02
C ALA A 47 -3.06 4.91 6.22
N GLN A 48 -3.58 4.11 7.16
CA GLN A 48 -3.15 2.73 7.40
C GLN A 48 -3.38 1.84 6.18
N HIS A 49 -4.54 1.93 5.55
CA HIS A 49 -4.88 1.17 4.34
C HIS A 49 -3.89 1.41 3.20
N HIS A 50 -3.65 2.68 2.86
CA HIS A 50 -2.70 3.05 1.82
C HIS A 50 -1.24 2.75 2.21
N GLY A 51 -0.88 2.95 3.48
CA GLY A 51 0.44 2.59 4.02
C GLY A 51 0.74 1.10 3.94
N LYS A 52 -0.22 0.23 4.26
CA LYS A 52 -0.10 -1.24 4.15
C LYS A 52 0.09 -1.67 2.69
N GLN A 53 -0.63 -1.05 1.75
CA GLN A 53 -0.43 -1.31 0.32
C GLN A 53 0.96 -0.88 -0.16
N GLY A 54 1.44 0.29 0.29
CA GLY A 54 2.82 0.73 0.03
C GLY A 54 3.86 -0.25 0.56
N LEU A 55 3.66 -0.79 1.78
CA LEU A 55 4.55 -1.80 2.36
C LEU A 55 4.56 -3.10 1.54
N VAL A 56 3.41 -3.56 1.06
CA VAL A 56 3.34 -4.74 0.16
C VAL A 56 4.12 -4.49 -1.13
N ILE A 57 3.96 -3.32 -1.77
CA ILE A 57 4.75 -2.97 -2.95
C ILE A 57 6.24 -3.00 -2.62
N LEU A 58 6.67 -2.41 -1.51
CA LEU A 58 8.07 -2.39 -1.09
C LEU A 58 8.63 -3.81 -0.94
N VAL A 59 7.91 -4.70 -0.25
CA VAL A 59 8.33 -6.10 -0.06
C VAL A 59 8.41 -6.84 -1.39
N VAL A 60 7.42 -6.68 -2.28
CA VAL A 60 7.44 -7.31 -3.61
C VAL A 60 8.61 -6.79 -4.44
N TRP A 61 8.88 -5.49 -4.39
CA TRP A 61 9.99 -4.88 -5.11
C TRP A 61 11.34 -5.42 -4.63
N LEU A 62 11.54 -5.55 -3.32
CA LEU A 62 12.73 -6.20 -2.74
C LEU A 62 12.86 -7.66 -3.18
N GLY A 63 11.74 -8.39 -3.29
CA GLY A 63 11.72 -9.74 -3.83
C GLY A 63 12.19 -9.83 -5.30
N LEU A 64 11.86 -8.83 -6.13
CA LEU A 64 12.32 -8.79 -7.53
C LEU A 64 13.85 -8.69 -7.64
N TRP A 65 14.52 -8.04 -6.68
CA TRP A 65 15.98 -7.96 -6.66
C TRP A 65 16.65 -9.33 -6.51
N VAL A 66 16.04 -10.26 -5.76
CA VAL A 66 16.54 -11.64 -5.62
C VAL A 66 16.49 -12.38 -6.97
N GLY A 67 15.49 -12.10 -7.79
CA GLY A 67 15.33 -12.72 -9.11
C GLY A 67 16.45 -12.39 -10.10
N MET A 68 17.20 -11.29 -9.87
CA MET A 68 18.31 -10.89 -10.74
C MET A 68 19.50 -11.85 -10.73
N ILE A 69 19.55 -12.81 -9.81
CA ILE A 69 20.59 -13.87 -9.77
C ILE A 69 20.55 -14.73 -11.04
N VAL A 70 19.37 -14.90 -11.65
CA VAL A 70 19.20 -15.65 -12.90
C VAL A 70 19.53 -14.75 -14.09
N PRO A 71 20.59 -15.02 -14.88
CA PRO A 71 20.95 -14.21 -16.03
C PRO A 71 19.81 -14.17 -17.07
N ILE A 72 19.63 -13.03 -17.73
CA ILE A 72 18.62 -12.78 -18.77
C ILE A 72 17.18 -12.83 -18.24
N LEU A 73 16.69 -13.98 -17.77
CA LEU A 73 15.32 -14.13 -17.28
C LEU A 73 15.04 -13.25 -16.06
N GLY A 74 15.97 -13.20 -15.10
CA GLY A 74 15.85 -12.35 -13.92
C GLY A 74 15.73 -10.87 -14.25
N GLN A 75 16.49 -10.41 -15.25
CA GLN A 75 16.47 -9.02 -15.71
C GLN A 75 15.15 -8.68 -16.41
N ILE A 76 14.61 -9.60 -17.22
CA ILE A 76 13.31 -9.43 -17.88
C ILE A 76 12.19 -9.34 -16.83
N VAL A 77 12.16 -10.28 -15.88
CA VAL A 77 11.17 -10.28 -14.78
C VAL A 77 11.29 -9.02 -13.93
N TRP A 78 12.50 -8.61 -13.58
CA TRP A 78 12.73 -7.37 -12.83
C TRP A 78 12.23 -6.14 -13.59
N SER A 79 12.50 -6.06 -14.90
CA SER A 79 12.10 -4.92 -15.73
C SER A 79 10.58 -4.82 -15.86
N LEU A 80 9.91 -5.92 -16.24
CA LEU A 80 8.45 -5.96 -16.39
C LEU A 80 7.75 -5.81 -15.04
N GLY A 81 8.26 -6.46 -14.00
CA GLY A 81 7.74 -6.37 -12.64
C GLY A 81 7.84 -4.94 -12.09
N SER A 82 9.00 -4.29 -12.27
CA SER A 82 9.19 -2.90 -11.83
C SER A 82 8.26 -1.94 -12.55
N LEU A 83 8.03 -2.15 -13.86
CA LEU A 83 7.06 -1.35 -14.62
C LEU A 83 5.63 -1.54 -14.10
N ALA A 84 5.21 -2.78 -13.81
CA ALA A 84 3.91 -3.06 -13.24
C ALA A 84 3.73 -2.43 -11.84
N LEU A 85 4.75 -2.51 -10.98
CA LEU A 85 4.73 -1.87 -9.66
C LEU A 85 4.67 -0.35 -9.77
N MET A 86 5.39 0.26 -10.71
CA MET A 86 5.34 1.70 -10.95
C MET A 86 3.92 2.18 -11.28
N ILE A 87 3.20 1.43 -12.12
CA ILE A 87 1.79 1.74 -12.44
C ILE A 87 0.92 1.66 -11.16
N LEU A 88 1.09 0.62 -10.35
CA LEU A 88 0.34 0.46 -9.09
C LEU A 88 0.65 1.56 -8.07
N ILE A 89 1.90 2.01 -7.99
CA ILE A 89 2.32 3.15 -7.16
C ILE A 89 1.57 4.41 -7.59
N ILE A 90 1.58 4.75 -8.88
CA ILE A 90 0.90 5.95 -9.40
C ILE A 90 -0.60 5.88 -9.15
N LEU A 91 -1.24 4.75 -9.45
CA LEU A 91 -2.68 4.56 -9.19
C LEU A 91 -3.01 4.68 -7.70
N GLY A 92 -2.19 4.09 -6.83
CA GLY A 92 -2.32 4.19 -5.38
C GLY A 92 -2.21 5.63 -4.90
N MET A 93 -1.19 6.35 -5.36
CA MET A 93 -0.96 7.77 -5.04
C MET A 93 -2.13 8.64 -5.50
N VAL A 94 -2.62 8.48 -6.72
CA VAL A 94 -3.74 9.28 -7.24
C VAL A 94 -5.02 9.03 -6.43
N ASN A 95 -5.32 7.77 -6.09
CA ASN A 95 -6.49 7.45 -5.27
C ASN A 95 -6.35 7.97 -3.84
N ALA A 96 -5.18 7.78 -3.21
CA ALA A 96 -4.88 8.32 -1.88
C ALA A 96 -5.00 9.85 -1.85
N PHE A 97 -4.42 10.51 -2.87
CA PHE A 97 -4.50 11.94 -3.01
C PHE A 97 -5.94 12.40 -3.22
N GLN A 98 -6.80 11.63 -3.89
CA GLN A 98 -8.24 11.94 -4.04
C GLN A 98 -9.09 11.55 -2.82
N GLY A 99 -8.51 10.96 -1.77
CA GLY A 99 -9.26 10.51 -0.59
C GLY A 99 -10.05 9.21 -0.82
N LYS A 100 -9.73 8.44 -1.86
CA LYS A 100 -10.43 7.20 -2.20
C LYS A 100 -9.78 6.00 -1.54
N MET A 101 -10.55 5.26 -0.73
CA MET A 101 -10.17 3.94 -0.19
C MET A 101 -10.09 2.90 -1.30
N TRP A 102 -9.02 2.97 -2.09
CA TRP A 102 -8.83 2.13 -3.25
C TRP A 102 -8.15 0.82 -2.89
N ASP A 103 -8.74 -0.28 -3.33
CA ASP A 103 -8.15 -1.61 -3.21
C ASP A 103 -7.25 -1.90 -4.40
N MET A 104 -5.96 -2.08 -4.14
CA MET A 104 -5.00 -2.41 -5.17
C MET A 104 -5.33 -3.77 -5.80
N PRO A 105 -5.39 -3.87 -7.13
CA PRO A 105 -5.62 -5.13 -7.80
C PRO A 105 -4.45 -6.08 -7.53
N ILE A 106 -4.76 -7.37 -7.38
CA ILE A 106 -3.81 -8.48 -7.16
C ILE A 106 -3.10 -8.42 -5.80
N LEU A 107 -2.47 -7.30 -5.44
CA LEU A 107 -1.65 -7.15 -4.24
C LEU A 107 -2.43 -6.66 -3.00
N GLY A 108 -3.59 -6.01 -3.18
CA GLY A 108 -4.38 -5.47 -2.07
C GLY A 108 -4.82 -6.51 -1.04
N LYS A 109 -5.02 -7.77 -1.46
CA LYS A 109 -5.34 -8.87 -0.55
C LYS A 109 -4.23 -9.14 0.48
N TYR A 110 -2.97 -8.95 0.11
CA TYR A 110 -1.85 -9.13 1.05
C TYR A 110 -1.81 -7.98 2.06
N ALA A 111 -2.14 -6.76 1.63
CA ALA A 111 -2.20 -5.60 2.52
C ALA A 111 -3.29 -5.76 3.59
N LYS A 112 -4.46 -6.29 3.22
CA LYS A 112 -5.56 -6.59 4.16
C LYS A 112 -5.20 -7.64 5.22
N ASN A 113 -4.27 -8.54 4.91
CA ASN A 113 -3.83 -9.58 5.83
C ASN A 113 -2.73 -9.11 6.79
N LEU A 114 -2.19 -7.88 6.62
CA LEU A 114 -1.19 -7.32 7.53
C LEU A 114 -1.85 -6.86 8.84
N LYS A 115 -1.51 -7.56 9.93
CA LYS A 115 -1.84 -7.18 11.31
C LYS A 115 -0.70 -6.33 11.86
N LEU A 116 -0.86 -5.01 11.74
CA LEU A 116 0.05 -3.96 12.22
C LEU A 116 -0.75 -2.97 13.06
#